data_AF-V4Y868-F1
#
_entry.id   AF-V4Y868-F1
#
_cell.length_a   1.000
_cell.length_b   1.000
_cell.length_c   1.000
_cell.angle_alpha   90.00
_cell.angle_beta   90.00
_cell.angle_gamma   90.00
#
_symmetry.space_group_name_H-M   'P 1'
#
loop_
_entity.id
_entity.type
_entity.pdbx_description
1 polymer ?
#
loop_
_entity_poly.entity_id
_entity_poly.type
_entity_poly.pdbx_seq_one_letter_code
_entity_poly.pdbx_strand_id
1 'polypeptide(L)'
;MGARASDGAVAFLKDAIRENHVMTGELGETPVTAVYDDRYDTAYVYRNPDEQTVSDVDGAVAVGGSTYAPDSLPLPRIHTFDAMWFAWVGYYPETNVYD
;
A
#
# COMPACT_ATOMS: atom_id res chain seq x y z
N MET A 1 7.72 -1.49 -4.05
CA MET A 1 7.71 -1.36 -2.58
C MET A 1 6.87 -2.46 -1.95
N GLY A 2 7.24 -2.95 -0.77
CA GLY A 2 6.59 -4.13 -0.18
C GLY A 2 6.32 -4.02 1.32
N ALA A 3 5.32 -4.76 1.77
CA ALA A 3 4.98 -4.93 3.19
C ALA A 3 4.95 -6.43 3.53
N ARG A 4 5.28 -6.74 4.78
CA ARG A 4 5.27 -8.11 5.30
C ARG A 4 4.64 -8.11 6.69
N ALA A 5 3.81 -9.11 6.94
CA ALA A 5 3.38 -9.50 8.28
C ALA A 5 3.55 -11.02 8.48
N SER A 6 3.08 -11.54 9.62
CA SER A 6 3.23 -12.96 9.97
C SER A 6 2.47 -13.90 9.04
N ASP A 7 1.43 -13.40 8.41
CA ASP A 7 0.47 -14.07 7.53
C ASP A 7 0.79 -13.95 6.05
N GLY A 8 1.77 -13.12 5.65
CA GLY A 8 2.16 -13.00 4.25
C GLY A 8 2.99 -11.78 3.90
N ALA A 9 3.13 -11.56 2.59
CA ALA A 9 3.81 -10.42 2.01
C ALA A 9 3.05 -9.91 0.78
N VAL A 10 3.12 -8.61 0.55
CA VAL A 10 2.50 -7.91 -0.58
C VAL A 10 3.47 -6.91 -1.15
N ALA A 11 3.49 -6.74 -2.47
CA ALA A 11 4.29 -5.72 -3.14
C ALA A 11 3.49 -4.98 -4.22
N PHE A 12 3.74 -3.68 -4.30
CA PHE A 12 3.21 -2.78 -5.32
C PHE A 12 4.37 -2.22 -6.11
N LEU A 13 4.28 -2.28 -7.45
CA LEU A 13 5.29 -1.66 -8.30
C LEU A 13 5.26 -0.14 -8.10
N LYS A 14 6.45 0.47 -7.98
CA LYS A 14 6.56 1.89 -7.63
C LYS A 14 5.98 2.79 -8.71
N ASP A 15 6.18 2.44 -9.98
CA ASP A 15 5.63 3.21 -11.09
C ASP A 15 4.10 3.07 -11.17
N ALA A 16 3.57 1.88 -10.91
CA ALA A 16 2.14 1.63 -10.86
C ALA A 16 1.44 2.42 -9.75
N ILE A 17 1.97 2.37 -8.50
CA ILE A 17 1.35 3.11 -7.40
C ILE A 17 1.51 4.62 -7.55
N ARG A 18 2.58 5.09 -8.21
CA ARG A 18 2.76 6.50 -8.56
C ARG A 18 1.72 6.98 -9.58
N GLU A 19 1.39 6.15 -10.57
CA GLU A 19 0.38 6.50 -11.59
C GLU A 19 -1.03 6.47 -10.99
N ASN A 20 -1.36 5.41 -10.26
CA ASN A 20 -2.72 5.18 -9.76
C ASN A 20 -3.04 5.90 -8.46
N HIS A 21 -2.04 6.31 -7.68
CA HIS A 21 -2.11 6.93 -6.35
C HIS A 21 -2.72 6.07 -5.25
N VAL A 22 -3.73 5.26 -5.55
CA VAL A 22 -4.33 4.29 -4.66
C VAL A 22 -4.43 2.95 -5.36
N MET A 23 -3.93 1.89 -4.73
CA MET A 23 -4.07 0.51 -5.22
C MET A 23 -4.55 -0.39 -4.10
N THR A 24 -5.28 -1.44 -4.47
CA THR A 24 -5.71 -2.49 -3.55
C THR A 24 -4.87 -3.75 -3.76
N GLY A 25 -4.74 -4.56 -2.73
CA GLY A 25 -4.08 -5.85 -2.79
C GLY A 25 -4.41 -6.68 -1.56
N GLU A 26 -3.78 -7.84 -1.44
CA GLU A 26 -4.00 -8.75 -0.31
C GLU A 26 -2.66 -9.11 0.35
N LEU A 27 -2.64 -9.06 1.68
CA LEU A 27 -1.56 -9.60 2.49
C LEU A 27 -2.10 -10.79 3.27
N GLY A 28 -1.71 -12.00 2.84
CA GLY A 28 -2.37 -13.22 3.28
C GLY A 28 -3.81 -13.22 2.77
N GLU A 29 -4.78 -13.28 3.67
CA GLU A 29 -6.21 -13.15 3.37
C GLU A 29 -6.78 -11.77 3.76
N THR A 30 -5.93 -10.84 4.22
CA THR A 30 -6.37 -9.51 4.66
C THR A 30 -6.25 -8.50 3.52
N PRO A 31 -7.36 -7.86 3.09
CA PRO A 31 -7.29 -6.77 2.14
C PRO A 31 -6.46 -5.60 2.67
N VAL A 32 -5.65 -5.02 1.80
CA VAL A 32 -4.81 -3.87 2.07
C VAL A 32 -4.97 -2.81 0.99
N THR A 33 -4.69 -1.57 1.36
CA THR A 33 -4.68 -0.44 0.44
C THR A 33 -3.32 0.24 0.48
N ALA A 34 -2.66 0.32 -0.68
CA ALA A 34 -1.48 1.15 -0.88
C ALA A 34 -1.90 2.56 -1.30
N VAL A 35 -1.24 3.56 -0.72
CA VAL A 35 -1.55 4.97 -0.93
C VAL A 35 -0.25 5.73 -1.15
N TYR A 36 -0.10 6.30 -2.34
CA TYR A 36 1.06 7.08 -2.75
C TYR A 36 1.12 8.44 -2.07
N ASP A 37 2.34 8.92 -1.85
CA ASP A 37 2.63 10.23 -1.29
C ASP A 37 3.65 10.97 -2.15
N ASP A 38 3.15 11.92 -2.94
CA ASP A 38 3.96 12.78 -3.80
C ASP A 38 5.05 13.55 -3.05
N ARG A 39 4.83 13.89 -1.78
CA ARG A 39 5.77 14.71 -1.00
C ARG A 39 7.10 13.99 -0.80
N TYR A 40 7.07 12.67 -0.76
CA TYR A 40 8.21 11.84 -0.38
C TYR A 40 8.58 10.79 -1.42
N ASP A 41 7.90 10.76 -2.57
CA ASP A 41 8.09 9.73 -3.60
C ASP A 41 8.04 8.31 -3.02
N THR A 42 7.01 8.06 -2.21
CA THR A 42 6.82 6.80 -1.48
C THR A 42 5.34 6.43 -1.41
N ALA A 43 5.03 5.30 -0.82
CA ALA A 43 3.65 4.95 -0.50
C ALA A 43 3.55 4.28 0.88
N TYR A 44 2.35 4.27 1.41
CA TYR A 44 2.00 3.64 2.67
C TYR A 44 1.03 2.51 2.41
N VAL A 45 1.14 1.42 3.16
CA VAL A 45 0.18 0.31 3.10
C VAL A 45 -0.63 0.31 4.38
N TYR A 46 -1.95 0.27 4.23
CA TYR A 46 -2.92 0.20 5.32
C TYR A 46 -3.71 -1.10 5.24
N ARG A 47 -3.98 -1.71 6.40
CA ARG A 47 -4.97 -2.79 6.47
C ARG A 47 -6.36 -2.20 6.27
N ASN A 48 -7.14 -2.86 5.42
CA ASN A 48 -8.50 -2.44 5.10
C ASN A 48 -9.44 -3.66 5.12
N PRO A 49 -9.56 -4.38 6.25
CA PRO A 49 -10.32 -5.63 6.33
C PRO A 49 -11.82 -5.45 6.08
N ASP A 50 -12.32 -4.24 6.31
CA ASP A 50 -13.73 -3.87 6.07
C ASP A 50 -13.95 -3.34 4.63
N GLU A 51 -12.92 -3.40 3.78
CA GLU A 51 -12.95 -2.95 2.38
C GLU A 51 -13.53 -1.54 2.20
N GLN A 52 -13.17 -0.63 3.11
CA GLN A 52 -13.57 0.76 3.00
C GLN A 52 -13.09 1.35 1.67
N THR A 53 -13.94 2.13 1.02
CA THR A 53 -13.53 2.85 -0.18
C THR A 53 -12.47 3.88 0.18
N VAL A 54 -11.31 3.75 -0.46
CA VAL A 54 -10.19 4.68 -0.38
C VAL A 54 -9.94 5.24 -1.77
N SER A 55 -9.87 6.55 -1.91
CA SER A 55 -9.62 7.20 -3.20
C SER A 55 -8.74 8.43 -3.04
N ASP A 56 -7.90 8.68 -4.03
CA ASP A 56 -7.19 9.96 -4.16
C ASP A 56 -8.17 11.09 -4.48
N VAL A 57 -7.93 12.25 -3.88
CA VAL A 57 -8.66 13.51 -4.08
C VAL A 57 -7.64 14.65 -4.00
N ASP A 58 -7.08 15.02 -5.16
CA ASP A 58 -6.16 16.15 -5.33
C ASP A 58 -4.96 16.13 -4.34
N GLY A 59 -4.29 14.98 -4.23
CA GLY A 59 -3.11 14.79 -3.38
C GLY A 59 -3.43 14.55 -1.90
N ALA A 60 -4.72 14.41 -1.57
CA ALA A 60 -5.19 13.92 -0.30
C ALA A 60 -6.06 12.67 -0.50
N VAL A 61 -6.42 11.98 0.58
CA VAL A 61 -7.00 10.63 0.48
C VAL A 61 -8.31 10.59 1.22
N ALA A 62 -9.39 10.30 0.49
CA ALA A 62 -10.73 10.18 1.04
C ALA A 62 -10.96 8.76 1.58
N VAL A 63 -11.42 8.69 2.83
CA VAL A 63 -11.82 7.46 3.52
C VAL A 63 -13.04 7.76 4.37
N GLY A 64 -14.12 6.99 4.20
CA GLY A 64 -15.33 7.14 5.03
C GLY A 64 -15.95 8.54 5.00
N GLY A 65 -15.81 9.27 3.88
CA GLY A 65 -16.34 10.63 3.72
C GLY A 65 -15.51 11.75 4.34
N SER A 66 -14.31 11.45 4.86
CA SER A 66 -13.34 12.44 5.33
C SER A 66 -12.03 12.34 4.54
N THR A 67 -11.27 13.43 4.50
CA THR A 67 -10.01 13.51 3.76
C THR A 67 -8.81 13.55 4.71
N TYR A 68 -7.77 12.79 4.39
CA TYR A 68 -6.56 12.61 5.19
C TYR A 68 -5.31 12.80 4.33
N ALA A 69 -4.17 13.09 4.94
CA ALA A 69 -2.89 12.99 4.24
C ALA A 69 -2.52 11.50 4.04
N PRO A 70 -1.79 11.14 2.96
CA PRO A 70 -1.42 9.76 2.64
C PRO A 70 -0.81 8.95 3.79
N ASP A 71 -0.12 9.59 4.72
CA ASP A 71 0.57 8.97 5.85
C ASP A 71 -0.25 8.93 7.16
N SER A 72 -1.52 9.37 7.11
CA SER A 72 -2.37 9.65 8.27
C SER A 72 -3.80 9.10 8.17
N LEU A 73 -4.06 8.14 7.28
CA LEU A 73 -5.38 7.53 7.16
C LEU A 73 -5.82 6.92 8.50
N PRO A 74 -7.13 6.90 8.78
CA PRO A 74 -7.70 6.31 10.00
C PRO A 74 -7.75 4.78 9.93
N LEU A 75 -6.71 4.16 9.35
CA LEU A 75 -6.58 2.72 9.14
C LEU A 75 -5.27 2.23 9.76
N PRO A 76 -5.15 0.96 10.18
CA PRO A 76 -3.92 0.42 10.72
C PRO A 76 -2.80 0.37 9.66
N ARG A 77 -1.73 1.15 9.85
CA ARG A 77 -0.59 1.18 8.93
C ARG A 77 0.34 -0.01 9.11
N ILE A 78 0.82 -0.56 7.99
CA ILE A 78 1.86 -1.60 7.94
C ILE A 78 3.18 -0.95 7.54
N HIS A 79 4.28 -1.37 8.16
CA HIS A 79 5.61 -0.93 7.72
C HIS A 79 5.91 -1.43 6.32
N THR A 80 6.30 -0.49 5.46
CA THR A 80 6.71 -0.74 4.09
C THR A 80 8.22 -0.60 3.96
N PHE A 81 8.80 -1.36 3.03
CA PHE A 81 10.19 -1.26 2.64
C PHE A 81 10.25 -1.01 1.14
N ASP A 82 10.97 0.03 0.72
CA ASP A 82 11.38 0.20 -0.67
C ASP A 82 12.68 -0.60 -0.86
N ALA A 83 12.53 -1.93 -0.91
CA ALA A 83 13.65 -2.84 -1.09
C ALA A 83 14.02 -2.91 -2.58
N MET A 84 15.32 -3.01 -2.87
CA MET A 84 15.76 -3.36 -4.21
C MET A 84 15.15 -4.72 -4.60
N TRP A 85 14.42 -4.75 -5.71
CA TRP A 85 13.56 -5.86 -6.15
C TRP A 85 14.24 -7.25 -6.09
N PHE A 86 15.53 -7.31 -6.44
CA PHE A 86 16.31 -8.56 -6.41
C PHE A 86 16.43 -9.17 -5.01
N ALA A 87 16.56 -8.33 -3.96
CA ALA A 87 16.66 -8.81 -2.60
C ALA A 87 15.28 -9.25 -2.09
N TRP A 88 14.22 -8.50 -2.45
CA TRP A 88 12.86 -8.83 -2.03
C TRP A 88 12.41 -10.20 -2.55
N VAL A 89 12.56 -10.46 -3.85
CA VAL A 89 12.20 -11.77 -4.45
C VAL A 89 13.02 -12.91 -3.85
N GLY A 90 14.29 -12.67 -3.54
CA GLY A 90 15.13 -13.67 -2.87
C GLY A 90 14.69 -14.03 -1.45
N TYR A 91 14.19 -13.05 -0.68
CA TYR A 91 13.72 -13.28 0.69
C TYR A 91 12.25 -13.72 0.78
N TYR A 92 11.41 -13.29 -0.16
CA TYR A 92 9.95 -13.48 -0.13
C TYR A 92 9.42 -13.93 -1.50
N PRO A 93 9.77 -15.14 -1.95
CA PRO A 93 9.42 -15.62 -3.29
C PRO A 93 7.91 -15.77 -3.52
N GLU A 94 7.14 -16.01 -2.46
CA GLU A 94 5.67 -16.19 -2.50
C GLU A 94 4.89 -14.86 -2.40
N THR A 95 5.52 -13.71 -2.67
CA THR A 95 4.85 -12.40 -2.59
C THR A 95 3.88 -12.19 -3.75
N ASN A 96 2.64 -11.79 -3.44
CA ASN A 96 1.73 -11.27 -4.47
C ASN A 96 2.21 -9.90 -4.97
N VAL A 97 2.28 -9.74 -6.29
CA VAL A 97 2.77 -8.53 -6.95
C VAL A 97 1.66 -7.92 -7.78
N TYR A 98 1.41 -6.63 -7.59
CA TYR A 98 0.37 -5.87 -8.28
C TYR A 98 1.01 -4.73 -9.10
N ASP A 99 0.51 -4.54 -10.33
CA ASP A 99 0.90 -3.53 -11.32
C ASP A 99 -0.27 -2.64 -11.76
#